data_AF-A0A7C6GBU0-F1
#
_entry.id   AF-A0A7C6GBU0-F1
#
_cell.length_a   1.000
_cell.length_b   1.000
_cell.length_c   1.000
_cell.angle_alpha   90.00
_cell.angle_beta   90.00
_cell.angle_gamma   90.00
#
_symmetry.space_group_name_H-M   'P 1'
#
loop_
_entity.id
_entity.type
_entity.pdbx_description
1 polymer ?
#
loop_
_entity_poly.entity_id
_entity_poly.type
_entity_poly.pdbx_seq_one_letter_code
_entity_poly.pdbx_strand_id
1 'polypeptide(L)'
;MELSTCGLDCQECRFYQTSCNGCRAVEGRPFWTDTGCELFICCSEKAYYSCGDCPELPCKQFTDLKDPNISDEEHLKELDKRVKRLRSNLSN
;
A
#
# COMPACT_ATOMS: atom_id res chain seq x y z
N MET A 1 -11.18 -8.66 -3.95
CA MET A 1 -10.00 -7.78 -3.93
C MET A 1 -9.52 -7.73 -2.50
N GLU A 2 -8.29 -8.20 -2.25
CA GLU A 2 -7.65 -8.12 -0.94
C GLU A 2 -6.68 -6.94 -1.01
N LEU A 3 -7.02 -5.83 -0.35
CA LEU A 3 -6.22 -4.61 -0.45
C LEU A 3 -5.23 -4.48 0.71
N SER A 4 -3.99 -4.19 0.36
CA SER A 4 -3.03 -3.71 1.35
C SER A 4 -3.44 -2.32 1.87
N THR A 5 -2.84 -1.91 2.99
CA THR A 5 -3.03 -0.59 3.59
C THR A 5 -2.81 0.55 2.58
N CYS A 6 -1.94 0.35 1.59
CA CYS A 6 -1.61 1.34 0.57
C CYS A 6 -2.29 1.11 -0.79
N GLY A 7 -3.29 0.22 -0.87
CA GLY A 7 -4.11 0.00 -2.07
C GLY A 7 -3.52 -0.96 -3.11
N LEU A 8 -2.44 -1.69 -2.78
CA LEU A 8 -1.97 -2.80 -3.62
C LEU A 8 -2.97 -3.95 -3.54
N ASP A 9 -3.28 -4.57 -4.67
CA ASP A 9 -4.07 -5.79 -4.70
C ASP A 9 -3.17 -6.99 -4.38
N CYS A 10 -3.34 -7.55 -3.17
CA CYS A 10 -2.60 -8.72 -2.74
C CYS A 10 -2.88 -9.93 -3.63
N GLN A 11 -4.05 -10.00 -4.30
CA GLN A 11 -4.38 -11.12 -5.18
C GLN A 11 -3.56 -11.09 -6.49
N GLU A 12 -3.06 -9.92 -6.90
CA GLU A 12 -2.15 -9.76 -8.05
C GLU A 12 -0.67 -9.90 -7.66
N CYS A 13 -0.37 -10.05 -6.36
CA CYS A 13 1.00 -10.10 -5.85
C CYS A 13 1.51 -11.55 -5.73
N ARG A 14 2.56 -11.88 -6.49
CA ARG A 14 3.20 -13.21 -6.49
C ARG A 14 3.73 -13.68 -5.12
N PHE A 15 3.94 -12.76 -4.17
CA PHE A 15 4.47 -13.09 -2.84
C PHE A 15 3.38 -13.39 -1.83
N TYR A 16 2.13 -12.99 -2.11
CA TYR A 16 1.01 -13.18 -1.19
C TYR A 16 0.74 -14.67 -0.99
N GLN A 17 0.53 -15.09 0.25
CA GLN A 17 0.35 -16.49 0.67
C GLN A 17 1.54 -17.42 0.37
N THR A 18 2.70 -16.87 -0.01
CA THR A 18 3.94 -17.63 -0.20
C THR A 18 5.03 -17.17 0.77
N SER A 19 5.39 -15.89 0.72
CA SER A 19 6.41 -15.27 1.58
C SER A 19 5.87 -14.04 2.32
N CYS A 20 4.59 -13.73 2.12
CA CYS A 20 3.92 -12.58 2.71
C CYS A 20 2.46 -12.95 3.04
N ASN A 21 2.04 -12.69 4.28
CA ASN A 21 0.68 -12.97 4.75
C ASN A 21 -0.25 -11.74 4.69
N GLY A 22 0.19 -10.66 4.03
CA GLY A 22 -0.52 -9.38 3.98
C GLY A 22 -0.08 -8.42 5.08
N CYS A 23 -0.11 -7.12 4.77
CA CYS A 23 0.52 -6.08 5.59
C CYS A 23 0.03 -6.04 7.05
N ARG A 24 -1.26 -6.33 7.30
CA ARG A 24 -1.80 -6.38 8.66
C ARG A 24 -1.32 -7.60 9.44
N ALA A 25 -1.30 -8.77 8.81
CA ALA A 25 -0.86 -10.01 9.44
C ALA A 25 0.63 -10.00 9.82
N VAL A 26 1.43 -9.24 9.07
CA VAL A 26 2.86 -9.02 9.38
C VAL A 26 3.13 -7.70 10.11
N GLU A 27 2.08 -7.01 10.59
CA GLU A 27 2.19 -5.74 11.33
C GLU A 27 3.08 -4.69 10.62
N GLY A 28 2.93 -4.58 9.31
CA GLY A 28 3.71 -3.66 8.48
C GLY A 28 5.15 -4.07 8.25
N ARG A 29 5.57 -5.29 8.59
CA ARG A 29 6.94 -5.81 8.42
C ARG A 29 7.01 -6.92 7.36
N PRO A 30 6.82 -6.59 6.06
CA PRO A 30 6.99 -7.58 4.99
C PRO A 30 8.46 -7.96 4.81
N PHE A 31 8.72 -9.04 4.08
CA PHE A 31 10.05 -9.64 3.90
C PHE A 31 11.14 -8.72 3.29
N TRP A 32 10.77 -7.58 2.69
CA TRP A 32 11.70 -6.69 1.99
C TRP A 32 12.23 -5.53 2.85
N THR A 33 11.80 -5.38 4.11
CA THR A 33 12.26 -4.32 5.01
C THR A 33 12.42 -4.83 6.45
N ASP A 34 13.54 -4.46 7.07
CA ASP A 34 13.80 -4.74 8.50
C ASP A 34 13.19 -3.68 9.43
N THR A 35 12.99 -2.46 8.92
CA THR A 35 12.46 -1.32 9.69
C THR A 35 10.93 -1.20 9.61
N GLY A 36 10.31 -1.95 8.69
CA GLY A 36 8.87 -1.89 8.42
C GLY A 36 8.53 -0.99 7.23
N CYS A 37 7.30 -1.13 6.75
CA CYS A 37 6.73 -0.39 5.62
C CYS A 37 6.28 0.98 6.09
N GLU A 38 6.89 2.02 5.54
CA GLU A 38 6.67 3.42 5.92
C GLU A 38 5.20 3.86 5.78
N LEU A 39 4.47 3.37 4.77
CA LEU A 39 3.05 3.70 4.60
C LEU A 39 2.16 3.03 5.63
N PHE A 40 2.50 1.82 6.06
CA PHE A 40 1.77 1.12 7.11
C PHE A 40 1.97 1.81 8.47
N ILE A 41 3.22 2.15 8.78
CA ILE A 41 3.58 2.89 10.00
C ILE A 41 2.85 4.23 10.03
N CYS A 42 2.92 5.01 8.94
CA CYS A 42 2.24 6.30 8.84
C CYS A 42 0.71 6.20 9.02
N CYS A 43 0.06 5.18 8.45
CA CYS A 43 -1.37 4.97 8.69
C CYS A 43 -1.66 4.61 10.15
N SER A 44 -0.84 3.74 10.75
CA SER A 44 -1.00 3.32 12.14
C SER A 44 -0.85 4.48 13.11
N GLU A 45 0.16 5.34 12.93
CA GLU A 45 0.40 6.54 13.74
C GLU A 45 -0.74 7.57 13.64
N LYS A 46 -1.38 7.65 12.46
CA LYS A 46 -2.52 8.54 12.21
C LYS A 46 -3.87 7.91 12.54
N ALA A 47 -3.89 6.69 13.09
CA ALA A 47 -5.10 5.91 13.34
C ALA A 47 -6.00 5.73 12.11
N TYR A 48 -5.39 5.62 10.92
CA TYR A 48 -6.06 5.33 9.66
C TYR A 48 -6.09 3.83 9.40
N TYR A 49 -7.22 3.34 8.89
CA TYR A 49 -7.32 1.97 8.41
C TYR A 49 -6.48 1.80 7.15
N SER A 50 -6.58 2.72 6.19
CA SER A 50 -5.80 2.67 4.96
C SER A 50 -5.28 4.05 4.56
N CYS A 51 -4.37 4.11 3.60
CA CYS A 51 -3.99 5.38 2.98
C CYS A 51 -5.21 6.11 2.36
N GLY A 52 -6.32 5.41 2.09
CA GLY A 52 -7.59 5.96 1.63
C GLY A 52 -8.26 6.91 2.61
N ASP A 53 -7.99 6.76 3.91
CA ASP A 53 -8.52 7.65 4.96
C ASP A 53 -7.73 8.97 5.03
N CYS A 54 -6.56 9.03 4.38
CA CYS A 54 -5.76 10.25 4.34
C CYS A 54 -6.44 11.30 3.45
N PRO A 55 -6.78 12.51 3.96
CA PRO A 55 -7.40 13.56 3.16
C PRO A 55 -6.47 14.06 2.05
N GLU A 56 -5.16 13.96 2.24
CA GLU A 56 -4.13 14.39 1.29
C GLU A 56 -3.77 13.32 0.25
N LEU A 57 -4.40 12.13 0.25
CA LEU A 57 -4.06 11.07 -0.72
C LEU A 57 -4.39 11.50 -2.17
N PRO A 58 -3.44 11.40 -3.13
CA PRO A 58 -2.06 10.90 -2.96
C PRO A 58 -1.12 11.94 -2.33
N CYS A 59 -0.63 11.65 -1.12
CA CYS A 59 0.27 12.55 -0.40
C CYS A 59 1.74 12.27 -0.80
N LYS A 60 2.64 13.20 -0.48
CA LYS A 60 4.07 13.11 -0.85
C LYS A 60 4.70 11.76 -0.49
N GLN A 61 4.52 11.28 0.74
CA GLN A 61 5.09 10.00 1.18
C GLN A 61 4.55 8.80 0.41
N PHE A 62 3.27 8.82 0.03
CA PHE A 62 2.65 7.78 -0.80
C PHE A 62 3.22 7.78 -2.22
N THR A 63 3.39 8.97 -2.80
CA THR A 63 3.91 9.17 -4.16
C THR A 63 5.40 8.86 -4.25
N ASP A 64 6.18 9.18 -3.23
CA ASP A 64 7.63 8.99 -3.23
C ASP A 64 8.05 7.53 -2.99
N LEU A 65 7.18 6.72 -2.38
CA LEU A 65 7.46 5.29 -2.17
C LEU A 65 7.29 4.51 -3.48
N LYS A 66 8.31 4.60 -4.32
CA LYS A 66 8.46 3.92 -5.60
C LYS A 66 9.28 2.65 -5.45
N ASP A 67 8.86 1.57 -6.11
CA ASP A 67 9.70 0.38 -6.29
C ASP A 67 10.90 0.73 -7.20
N PRO A 68 12.16 0.56 -6.74
CA PRO A 68 13.34 0.88 -7.56
C PRO A 68 13.45 0.03 -8.84
N ASN A 69 12.70 -1.08 -8.95
CA ASN A 69 12.72 -1.99 -10.09
C ASN A 69 11.72 -1.64 -11.20
N ILE A 70 10.91 -0.57 -11.05
CA ILE A 70 9.95 -0.14 -12.07
C ILE A 70 10.28 1.25 -12.63
N SER A 71 9.79 1.53 -13.83
CA SER A 71 9.93 2.86 -14.45
C SER A 71 9.06 3.91 -13.74
N ASP A 72 9.35 5.19 -13.97
CA ASP A 72 8.50 6.27 -13.45
C ASP A 72 7.08 6.22 -14.07
N GLU A 73 6.98 5.84 -15.35
CA GLU A 73 5.69 5.69 -16.01
C GLU A 73 4.84 4.58 -15.37
N GLU A 74 5.45 3.43 -15.08
CA GLU A 74 4.75 2.32 -14.43
C GLU A 74 4.35 2.68 -13.00
N HIS A 75 5.24 3.37 -12.28
CA HIS A 75 4.94 3.89 -10.94
C HIS A 75 3.73 4.83 -10.94
N LEU A 76 3.68 5.78 -11.86
CA LEU A 76 2.56 6.72 -11.99
C LEU A 76 1.23 6.00 -12.32
N LYS A 77 1.27 4.96 -13.16
CA LYS A 77 0.10 4.12 -13.45
C LYS A 77 -0.37 3.36 -12.22
N GLU A 78 0.55 2.78 -11.45
CA GLU A 78 0.22 2.07 -10.21
C GLU A 78 -0.31 3.01 -9.12
N LEU A 79 0.21 4.23 -9.01
CA LEU A 79 -0.32 5.25 -8.10
C LEU A 79 -1.79 5.56 -8.42
N ASP A 80 -2.13 5.80 -9.69
CA ASP A 80 -3.52 6.07 -10.12
C ASP A 80 -4.45 4.90 -9.79
N LYS A 81 -4.04 3.66 -10.08
CA LYS A 81 -4.83 2.45 -9.74
C LYS A 81 -5.04 2.32 -8.24
N ARG A 82 -3.99 2.49 -7.44
CA ARG A 82 -4.05 2.39 -5.97
C ARG A 82 -4.94 3.48 -5.38
N VAL A 83 -4.82 4.72 -5.85
CA VAL A 83 -5.68 5.84 -5.41
C VAL A 83 -7.15 5.56 -5.75
N LYS A 84 -7.44 5.09 -6.97
CA LYS A 84 -8.80 4.70 -7.35
C LYS A 84 -9.38 3.63 -6.42
N ARG A 85 -8.65 2.54 -6.19
CA ARG A 85 -9.05 1.45 -5.26
C ARG A 85 -9.29 1.95 -3.84
N LEU A 86 -8.44 2.86 -3.34
CA LEU A 86 -8.52 3.41 -1.98
C LEU A 86 -9.67 4.41 -1.81
N ARG A 87 -10.02 5.16 -2.86
CA ARG A 87 -11.09 6.17 -2.83
C ARG A 87 -12.46 5.61 -3.24
N SER A 88 -12.48 4.50 -3.97
CA SER A 88 -13.71 3.77 -4.19
C SER A 88 -14.15 3.16 -2.87
N ASN A 89 -15.16 3.73 -2.22
CA ASN A 89 -15.83 3.18 -1.04
C ASN A 89 -16.35 1.76 -1.35
N LEU A 90 -15.51 0.75 -1.24
CA LEU A 90 -15.94 -0.63 -1.09
C LEU A 90 -16.16 -0.83 0.41
N SER A 91 -17.29 -0.26 0.86
CA SER A 91 -17.94 -0.67 2.09
C SER A 91 -18.14 -2.19 2.04
N ASN A 92 -17.37 -2.92 2.84
CA ASN A 92 -17.72 -4.25 3.31
C ASN A 92 -17.80 -4.18 4.83
#